data_AF-A0A8T1GGX2-F1
#
_entry.id   AF-A0A8T1GGX2-F1
#
_cell.length_a   1.000
_cell.length_b   1.000
_cell.length_c   1.000
_cell.angle_alpha   90.00
_cell.angle_beta   90.00
_cell.angle_gamma   90.00
#
_symmetry.space_group_name_H-M   'P 1'
#
loop_
_entity.id
_entity.type
_entity.pdbx_description
1 polymer ?
#
loop_
_entity_poly.entity_id
_entity_poly.type
_entity_poly.pdbx_seq_one_letter_code
_entity_poly.pdbx_strand_id
1 'polypeptide(L)'
;MGVDSPMDQSENLELLARIERQLRVHPVSDNTSVKDVDVFVDDWAPPSAQTSHELWTLVLDVVFAPLWLRIRAAELLNVCCDMGESDSDDIMRINTQETHKLRAIVSSTCQALEELNATDAKQAEQLFTWFGFLERVLLATHSDVCVQVFQNSMYAGMLTKMLRLLSSCSTKVFAATTVCLGLFHDHEKKCGRSVLVGEVLRDMKDGREHLSGALLHVINSCGCPCPTERAVHLWNALQLFGDILADETASARILHDCIIWSCWNVF
;
A
#
# COMPACT_ATOMS: atom_id res chain seq x y z
N MET A 1 28.08 20.18 14.72
CA MET A 1 28.16 20.56 13.29
C MET A 1 28.58 19.33 12.51
N GLY A 2 27.60 18.54 12.07
CA GLY A 2 27.78 17.50 11.06
C GLY A 2 26.94 17.94 9.88
N VAL A 3 27.59 18.23 8.76
CA VAL A 3 26.94 18.65 7.52
C VAL A 3 26.37 17.38 6.89
N ASP A 4 25.04 17.26 6.87
CA ASP A 4 24.35 16.31 5.99
C ASP A 4 24.69 16.71 4.55
N SER A 5 25.72 16.09 3.99
CA SER A 5 25.89 16.10 2.54
C SER A 5 24.64 15.47 1.95
N PRO A 6 23.92 16.13 1.02
CA PRO A 6 22.81 15.50 0.35
C PRO A 6 23.32 14.21 -0.26
N MET A 7 22.73 13.08 0.14
CA MET A 7 23.02 11.76 -0.44
C MET A 7 22.89 11.93 -1.96
N ASP A 8 23.95 11.65 -2.71
CA ASP A 8 23.94 11.83 -4.15
C ASP A 8 22.85 10.95 -4.76
N GLN A 9 21.74 11.58 -5.18
CA GLN A 9 20.61 10.89 -5.78
C GLN A 9 20.80 10.70 -7.29
N SER A 10 21.92 11.16 -7.87
CA SER A 10 22.13 11.13 -9.32
C SER A 10 22.05 9.69 -9.86
N GLU A 11 22.68 8.74 -9.17
CA GLU A 11 22.66 7.32 -9.57
C GLU A 11 21.24 6.73 -9.50
N ASN A 12 20.49 7.02 -8.42
CA ASN A 12 19.11 6.56 -8.27
C ASN A 12 18.18 7.16 -9.33
N LEU A 13 18.37 8.43 -9.66
CA LEU A 13 17.59 9.12 -10.70
C LEU A 13 17.90 8.61 -12.10
N GLU A 14 19.18 8.35 -12.40
CA GLU A 14 19.60 7.77 -13.67
C GLU A 14 19.06 6.34 -13.83
N LEU A 15 19.10 5.54 -12.77
CA LEU A 15 18.54 4.19 -12.74
C LEU A 15 17.02 4.23 -12.94
N LEU A 16 16.31 5.09 -12.21
CA LEU A 16 14.87 5.24 -12.35
C LEU A 16 14.47 5.67 -13.77
N ALA A 17 15.18 6.65 -14.34
CA ALA A 17 14.96 7.11 -15.70
C ALA A 17 15.30 6.03 -16.76
N ARG A 18 16.25 5.14 -16.47
CA ARG A 18 16.57 3.99 -17.32
C ARG A 18 15.44 2.96 -17.30
N ILE A 19 14.96 2.60 -16.11
CA ILE A 19 13.86 1.65 -15.92
C ILE A 19 12.58 2.19 -16.58
N GLU A 20 12.24 3.46 -16.36
CA GLU A 20 11.10 4.10 -17.01
C GLU A 20 11.17 4.02 -18.55
N ARG A 21 12.35 4.26 -19.13
CA ARG A 21 12.58 4.13 -20.57
C ARG A 21 12.46 2.70 -21.09
N GLN A 22 12.83 1.70 -20.28
CA GLN A 22 12.70 0.29 -20.64
C GLN A 22 11.25 -0.18 -20.59
N LEU A 23 10.47 0.36 -19.65
CA LEU A 23 9.06 0.01 -19.49
C LEU A 23 8.19 0.69 -20.55
N ARG A 24 8.51 1.91 -20.99
CA ARG A 24 7.75 2.56 -22.09
C ARG A 24 8.01 1.89 -23.44
N VAL A 25 6.97 1.32 -24.06
CA VAL A 25 7.01 0.90 -25.46
C VAL A 25 7.17 2.17 -26.30
N HIS A 26 8.32 2.31 -26.95
CA HIS A 26 8.42 3.27 -28.04
C HIS A 26 7.72 2.59 -29.22
N PRO A 27 6.63 3.14 -29.77
CA PRO A 27 6.13 2.68 -31.04
C PRO A 27 7.28 2.87 -32.03
N VAL A 28 7.87 1.75 -32.48
CA VAL A 28 8.77 1.78 -33.63
C VAL A 28 7.95 2.42 -34.73
N SER A 29 8.43 3.57 -35.22
CA SER A 29 7.78 4.32 -36.28
C SER A 29 7.86 3.51 -37.57
N ASP A 30 7.02 2.50 -37.70
CA ASP A 30 6.75 1.86 -38.97
C ASP A 30 5.88 2.84 -39.75
N ASN A 31 6.52 3.41 -40.77
CA ASN A 31 5.92 4.28 -41.76
C ASN A 31 4.67 3.65 -42.37
N THR A 32 3.51 3.86 -41.77
CA THR A 32 2.23 3.67 -42.46
C THR A 32 1.21 4.65 -41.88
N SER A 33 0.84 5.59 -42.73
CA SER A 33 -0.15 6.62 -42.52
C SER A 33 -1.50 6.03 -42.09
N VAL A 34 -1.91 6.28 -40.85
CA VAL A 34 -3.32 6.31 -40.47
C VAL A 34 -3.52 7.48 -39.54
N LYS A 35 -4.23 8.50 -40.03
CA LYS A 35 -4.88 9.51 -39.19
C LYS A 35 -5.93 8.77 -38.38
N ASP A 36 -5.87 8.81 -37.05
CA ASP A 36 -7.03 8.91 -36.18
C ASP A 36 -6.62 8.94 -34.69
N VAL A 37 -7.02 10.02 -34.02
CA VAL A 37 -7.21 10.20 -32.56
C VAL A 37 -6.06 9.74 -31.64
N ASP A 38 -5.19 10.70 -31.28
CA ASP A 38 -4.23 10.61 -30.17
C ASP A 38 -4.95 10.39 -28.83
N VAL A 39 -5.23 9.13 -28.50
CA VAL A 39 -5.23 8.67 -27.12
C VAL A 39 -3.85 8.07 -26.90
N PHE A 40 -2.94 8.83 -26.29
CA PHE A 40 -1.69 8.29 -25.76
C PHE A 40 -2.06 7.32 -24.62
N VAL A 41 -2.41 6.09 -24.98
CA VAL A 41 -2.24 4.96 -24.08
C VAL A 41 -0.74 4.80 -24.01
N ASP A 42 -0.13 5.19 -22.89
CA ASP A 42 1.29 4.93 -22.60
C ASP A 42 1.40 3.40 -22.66
N ASP A 43 1.85 2.88 -23.79
CA ASP A 43 1.90 1.45 -24.06
C ASP A 43 3.13 0.93 -23.31
N TRP A 44 2.92 0.04 -22.36
CA TRP A 44 3.96 -0.42 -21.44
C TRP A 44 4.38 -1.85 -21.79
N ALA A 45 5.70 -2.08 -21.82
CA ALA A 45 6.26 -3.40 -22.11
C ALA A 45 6.29 -4.23 -20.82
N PRO A 46 5.99 -5.54 -20.89
CA PRO A 46 6.15 -6.41 -19.73
C PRO A 46 7.61 -6.37 -19.24
N PRO A 47 7.84 -6.21 -17.93
CA PRO A 47 9.19 -6.08 -17.40
C PRO A 47 9.97 -7.38 -17.53
N SER A 48 11.28 -7.28 -17.74
CA SER A 48 12.18 -8.43 -17.55
C SER A 48 12.35 -8.73 -16.05
N ALA A 49 12.63 -9.98 -15.69
CA ALA A 49 12.94 -10.37 -14.30
C ALA A 49 14.06 -9.51 -13.68
N GLN A 50 15.08 -9.17 -14.47
CA GLN A 50 16.15 -8.28 -14.04
C GLN A 50 15.64 -6.86 -13.77
N THR A 51 14.80 -6.30 -14.64
CA THR A 51 14.19 -4.98 -14.45
C THR A 51 13.32 -4.94 -13.20
N SER A 52 12.53 -5.98 -12.95
CA SER A 52 11.72 -6.13 -11.74
C SER A 52 12.59 -6.15 -10.48
N HIS A 53 13.69 -6.92 -10.49
CA HIS A 53 14.62 -7.00 -9.37
C HIS A 53 15.35 -5.67 -9.10
N GLU A 54 15.85 -5.01 -10.16
CA GLU A 54 16.50 -3.69 -10.05
C GLU A 54 15.53 -2.65 -9.47
N LEU A 55 14.26 -2.68 -9.87
CA LEU A 55 13.25 -1.75 -9.40
C LEU A 55 12.85 -2.01 -7.93
N TRP A 56 12.70 -3.28 -7.53
CA TRP A 56 12.51 -3.64 -6.13
C TRP A 56 13.65 -3.13 -5.25
N THR A 57 14.89 -3.34 -5.68
CA THR A 57 16.08 -2.87 -4.97
C THR A 57 16.06 -1.34 -4.85
N LEU A 58 15.85 -0.66 -5.98
CA LEU A 58 15.81 0.80 -6.03
C LEU A 58 14.72 1.38 -5.11
N VAL A 59 13.49 0.85 -5.15
CA VAL A 59 12.39 1.34 -4.32
C VAL A 59 12.72 1.22 -2.83
N LEU A 60 13.33 0.10 -2.44
CA LEU A 60 13.78 -0.14 -1.07
C LEU A 60 14.94 0.77 -0.65
N ASP A 61 15.77 1.21 -1.58
CA ASP A 61 16.91 2.10 -1.32
C ASP A 61 16.50 3.58 -1.30
N VAL A 62 15.49 3.99 -2.10
CA VAL A 62 15.01 5.37 -2.15
C VAL A 62 14.02 5.72 -1.04
N VAL A 63 13.73 4.83 -0.08
CA VAL A 63 12.84 5.11 1.06
C VAL A 63 13.28 6.31 1.91
N PHE A 64 14.53 6.76 1.81
CA PHE A 64 15.04 7.96 2.47
C PHE A 64 15.11 9.21 1.56
N ALA A 65 14.72 9.08 0.30
CA ALA A 65 14.78 10.17 -0.68
C ALA A 65 13.56 11.11 -0.56
N PRO A 66 13.55 12.27 -1.25
CA PRO A 66 12.38 13.15 -1.30
C PRO A 66 11.10 12.41 -1.69
N LEU A 67 9.95 12.82 -1.13
CA LEU A 67 8.67 12.09 -1.30
C LEU A 67 8.31 11.85 -2.76
N TRP A 68 8.49 12.84 -3.64
CA TRP A 68 8.18 12.69 -5.07
C TRP A 68 8.96 11.54 -5.74
N LEU A 69 10.21 11.30 -5.34
CA LEU A 69 11.04 10.25 -5.93
C LEU A 69 10.58 8.87 -5.44
N ARG A 70 10.25 8.78 -4.15
CA ARG A 70 9.64 7.58 -3.55
C ARG A 70 8.34 7.19 -4.23
N ILE A 71 7.44 8.16 -4.42
CA ILE A 71 6.17 7.95 -5.12
C ILE A 71 6.41 7.49 -6.56
N ARG A 72 7.35 8.12 -7.28
CA ARG A 72 7.66 7.72 -8.66
C ARG A 72 8.23 6.30 -8.75
N ALA A 73 9.11 5.92 -7.83
CA ALA A 73 9.65 4.57 -7.78
C ALA A 73 8.55 3.54 -7.48
N ALA A 74 7.67 3.83 -6.51
CA ALA A 74 6.50 3.02 -6.19
C ALA A 74 5.54 2.86 -7.38
N GLU A 75 5.32 3.92 -8.16
CA GLU A 75 4.49 3.89 -9.36
C GLU A 75 5.02 2.90 -10.40
N LEU A 76 6.32 3.00 -10.73
CA LEU A 76 6.95 2.09 -11.68
C LEU A 76 6.89 0.65 -11.19
N LEU A 77 7.06 0.41 -9.88
CA LEU A 77 7.00 -0.94 -9.32
C LEU A 77 5.60 -1.53 -9.45
N ASN A 78 4.57 -0.73 -9.16
CA ASN A 78 3.19 -1.17 -9.29
C ASN A 78 2.89 -1.56 -10.74
N VAL A 79 3.32 -0.75 -11.71
CA VAL A 79 3.21 -1.03 -13.15
C VAL A 79 3.92 -2.34 -13.50
N CYS A 80 5.15 -2.57 -13.04
CA CYS A 80 5.86 -3.83 -13.27
C CYS A 80 5.09 -5.04 -12.73
N CYS A 81 4.57 -4.95 -11.50
CA CYS A 81 3.82 -6.04 -10.87
C CYS A 81 2.47 -6.32 -11.54
N ASP A 82 1.82 -5.30 -12.10
CA ASP A 82 0.52 -5.46 -12.77
C ASP A 82 0.65 -6.07 -14.17
N MET A 83 1.83 -5.97 -14.79
CA MET A 83 2.12 -6.50 -16.15
C MET A 83 2.90 -7.82 -16.16
N GLY A 84 3.56 -8.19 -15.06
CA GLY A 84 4.33 -9.42 -14.98
C GLY A 84 3.43 -10.65 -14.80
N GLU A 85 3.75 -11.75 -15.49
CA GLU A 85 3.27 -13.08 -15.06
C GLU A 85 3.86 -13.33 -13.67
N SER A 86 2.99 -13.62 -12.71
CA SER A 86 3.28 -13.69 -11.28
C SER A 86 4.11 -14.93 -10.92
N ASP A 87 5.36 -15.03 -11.40
CA ASP A 87 6.29 -16.01 -10.86
C ASP A 87 6.80 -15.49 -9.51
N SER A 88 6.33 -16.15 -8.44
CA SER A 88 6.55 -15.75 -7.04
C SER A 88 8.02 -15.72 -6.61
N ASP A 89 8.91 -16.28 -7.43
CA ASP A 89 10.35 -16.40 -7.14
C ASP A 89 11.11 -15.10 -7.47
N ASP A 90 10.55 -14.20 -8.28
CA ASP A 90 11.18 -12.92 -8.65
C ASP A 90 10.80 -11.76 -7.71
N ILE A 91 9.90 -11.99 -6.74
CA ILE A 91 9.51 -10.99 -5.75
C ILE A 91 10.60 -10.88 -4.67
N MET A 92 11.30 -9.75 -4.65
CA MET A 92 12.33 -9.47 -3.64
C MET A 92 11.70 -9.36 -2.25
N ARG A 93 12.10 -10.24 -1.33
CA ARG A 93 11.60 -10.28 0.04
C ARG A 93 12.56 -9.60 0.99
N ILE A 94 12.04 -8.71 1.84
CA ILE A 94 12.82 -8.17 2.97
C ILE A 94 13.07 -9.33 3.93
N ASN A 95 14.34 -9.62 4.20
CA ASN A 95 14.74 -10.64 5.16
C ASN A 95 15.05 -10.02 6.54
N THR A 96 15.36 -10.88 7.52
CA THR A 96 15.65 -10.48 8.90
C THR A 96 16.91 -9.61 9.08
N GLN A 97 17.83 -9.60 8.10
CA GLN A 97 19.01 -8.73 8.11
C GLN A 97 18.66 -7.31 7.61
N GLU A 98 17.57 -7.19 6.88
CA GLU A 98 17.11 -5.96 6.22
C GLU A 98 15.92 -5.31 6.93
N THR A 99 15.64 -5.66 8.19
CA THR A 99 14.51 -5.10 8.96
C THR A 99 14.53 -3.58 9.06
N HIS A 100 15.71 -2.94 8.93
CA HIS A 100 15.82 -1.49 8.87
C HIS A 100 15.08 -0.88 7.66
N LYS A 101 14.99 -1.59 6.53
CA LYS A 101 14.21 -1.17 5.34
C LYS A 101 12.72 -1.14 5.66
N LEU A 102 12.19 -2.17 6.33
CA LEU A 102 10.77 -2.19 6.74
C LEU A 102 10.44 -1.05 7.73
N ARG A 103 11.34 -0.74 8.67
CA ARG A 103 11.17 0.44 9.55
C ARG A 103 11.17 1.74 8.76
N ALA A 104 12.03 1.87 7.75
CA ALA A 104 12.08 3.03 6.88
C ALA A 104 10.81 3.19 6.04
N ILE A 105 10.21 2.08 5.59
CA ILE A 105 8.91 2.07 4.92
C ILE A 105 7.81 2.55 5.86
N VAL A 106 7.77 2.07 7.11
CA VAL A 106 6.82 2.57 8.13
C VAL A 106 6.98 4.07 8.35
N SER A 107 8.22 4.55 8.50
CA SER A 107 8.51 5.99 8.63
C SER A 107 8.08 6.78 7.39
N SER A 108 8.33 6.25 6.19
CA SER A 108 7.95 6.88 4.93
C SER A 108 6.45 6.93 4.74
N THR A 109 5.73 5.90 5.19
CA THR A 109 4.26 5.89 5.19
C THR A 109 3.71 6.95 6.13
N CYS A 110 4.28 7.11 7.34
CA CYS A 110 3.91 8.24 8.21
C CYS A 110 4.10 9.58 7.51
N GLN A 111 5.23 9.78 6.83
CA GLN A 111 5.53 11.02 6.13
C GLN A 111 4.58 11.27 4.95
N ALA A 112 4.29 10.24 4.14
CA ALA A 112 3.35 10.33 3.03
C ALA A 112 1.94 10.72 3.53
N LEU A 113 1.51 10.15 4.66
CA LEU A 113 0.23 10.48 5.32
C LEU A 113 0.17 11.91 5.89
N GLU A 114 1.32 12.51 6.20
CA GLU A 114 1.41 13.88 6.73
C GLU A 114 1.53 14.93 5.62
N GLU A 115 2.22 14.62 4.54
CA GLU A 115 2.53 15.56 3.46
C GLU A 115 1.47 15.57 2.35
N LEU A 116 0.74 14.46 2.14
CA LEU A 116 -0.24 14.33 1.07
C LEU A 116 -1.67 14.54 1.56
N ASN A 117 -2.42 15.38 0.85
CA ASN A 117 -3.82 15.63 1.08
C ASN A 117 -4.70 14.65 0.28
N ALA A 118 -5.34 13.71 0.96
CA ALA A 118 -6.22 12.71 0.32
C ALA A 118 -7.55 13.26 -0.23
N THR A 119 -7.84 14.55 -0.03
CA THR A 119 -8.99 15.23 -0.67
C THR A 119 -8.61 15.90 -2.00
N ASP A 120 -7.32 16.15 -2.24
CA ASP A 120 -6.82 16.60 -3.53
C ASP A 120 -6.67 15.40 -4.46
N ALA A 121 -7.24 15.46 -5.66
CA ALA A 121 -7.30 14.31 -6.56
C ALA A 121 -5.90 13.80 -6.95
N LYS A 122 -4.93 14.70 -7.18
CA LYS A 122 -3.58 14.32 -7.58
C LYS A 122 -2.82 13.69 -6.42
N GLN A 123 -2.90 14.27 -5.23
CA GLN A 123 -2.24 13.74 -4.05
C GLN A 123 -2.90 12.45 -3.53
N ALA A 124 -4.22 12.30 -3.71
CA ALA A 124 -4.92 11.04 -3.45
C ALA A 124 -4.42 9.91 -4.37
N GLU A 125 -4.14 10.19 -5.64
CA GLU A 125 -3.55 9.21 -6.55
C GLU A 125 -2.13 8.84 -6.10
N GLN A 126 -1.33 9.79 -5.62
CA GLN A 126 -0.01 9.51 -5.04
C GLN A 126 -0.10 8.63 -3.79
N LEU A 127 -1.05 8.88 -2.89
CA LEU A 127 -1.31 8.03 -1.72
C LEU A 127 -1.75 6.63 -2.14
N PHE A 128 -2.63 6.53 -3.14
CA PHE A 128 -3.07 5.24 -3.69
C PHE A 128 -1.88 4.44 -4.24
N THR A 129 -1.01 5.07 -5.01
CA THR A 129 0.25 4.47 -5.49
C THR A 129 1.13 4.00 -4.35
N TRP A 130 1.31 4.82 -3.32
CA TRP A 130 2.12 4.46 -2.14
C TRP A 130 1.54 3.25 -1.39
N PHE A 131 0.22 3.19 -1.21
CA PHE A 131 -0.42 2.05 -0.57
C PHE A 131 -0.36 0.78 -1.41
N GLY A 132 -0.43 0.88 -2.74
CA GLY A 132 -0.18 -0.26 -3.63
C GLY A 132 1.25 -0.81 -3.48
N PHE A 133 2.24 0.06 -3.27
CA PHE A 133 3.60 -0.38 -2.95
C PHE A 133 3.66 -1.06 -1.58
N LEU A 134 3.03 -0.46 -0.56
CA LEU A 134 2.99 -1.00 0.79
C LEU A 134 2.33 -2.38 0.86
N GLU A 135 1.21 -2.56 0.16
CA GLU A 135 0.53 -3.83 -0.01
C GLU A 135 1.48 -4.91 -0.57
N ARG A 136 2.17 -4.60 -1.68
CA ARG A 136 3.13 -5.53 -2.31
C ARG A 136 4.27 -5.91 -1.36
N VAL A 137 4.81 -4.94 -0.61
CA VAL A 137 5.85 -5.19 0.40
C VAL A 137 5.34 -6.15 1.47
N LEU A 138 4.13 -5.93 1.99
CA LEU A 138 3.55 -6.78 3.05
C LEU A 138 3.30 -8.19 2.54
N LEU A 139 2.70 -8.33 1.35
CA LEU A 139 2.49 -9.64 0.73
C LEU A 139 3.79 -10.41 0.48
N ALA A 140 4.88 -9.71 0.15
CA ALA A 140 6.19 -10.30 -0.08
C ALA A 140 6.96 -10.65 1.21
N THR A 141 6.67 -9.97 2.32
CA THR A 141 7.48 -10.04 3.54
C THR A 141 6.98 -11.13 4.49
N HIS A 142 7.90 -11.95 5.00
CA HIS A 142 7.54 -12.93 6.02
C HIS A 142 7.23 -12.25 7.36
N SER A 143 6.26 -12.81 8.10
CA SER A 143 5.73 -12.16 9.31
C SER A 143 6.79 -12.01 10.42
N ASP A 144 7.74 -12.95 10.52
CA ASP A 144 8.83 -12.92 11.50
C ASP A 144 9.71 -11.67 11.37
N VAL A 145 9.86 -11.12 10.16
CA VAL A 145 10.59 -9.87 9.90
C VAL A 145 9.84 -8.66 10.48
N CYS A 146 8.50 -8.70 10.53
CA CYS A 146 7.66 -7.62 11.03
C CYS A 146 7.65 -7.51 12.57
N VAL A 147 8.03 -8.58 13.29
CA VAL A 147 8.00 -8.65 14.77
C VAL A 147 8.70 -7.46 15.42
N GLN A 148 9.87 -7.08 14.93
CA GLN A 148 10.66 -5.98 15.50
C GLN A 148 10.02 -4.61 15.21
N VAL A 149 9.29 -4.50 14.11
CA VAL A 149 8.62 -3.25 13.71
C VAL A 149 7.38 -3.00 14.56
N PHE A 150 6.64 -4.05 14.90
CA PHE A 150 5.44 -3.97 15.73
C PHE A 150 5.70 -3.50 17.16
N GLN A 151 6.93 -3.60 17.65
CA GLN A 151 7.31 -3.09 18.98
C GLN A 151 7.60 -1.57 18.99
N ASN A 152 7.66 -0.94 17.81
CA ASN A 152 8.03 0.47 17.68
C ASN A 152 6.79 1.36 17.77
N SER A 153 6.85 2.43 18.58
CA SER A 153 5.75 3.40 18.70
C SER A 153 5.38 4.08 17.38
N MET A 154 6.35 4.20 16.45
CA MET A 154 6.11 4.73 15.11
C MET A 154 5.14 3.86 14.30
N TYR A 155 5.14 2.54 14.52
CA TYR A 155 4.21 1.63 13.86
C TYR A 155 2.76 1.87 14.31
N ALA A 156 2.52 1.96 15.62
CA ALA A 156 1.21 2.34 16.15
C ALA A 156 0.78 3.74 15.67
N GLY A 157 1.73 4.68 15.58
CA GLY A 157 1.51 6.01 15.02
C GLY A 157 1.08 5.99 13.55
N MET A 158 1.72 5.13 12.73
CA MET A 158 1.34 4.90 11.33
C MET A 158 -0.09 4.36 11.23
N LEU A 159 -0.42 3.30 11.97
CA LEU A 159 -1.77 2.72 11.98
C LEU A 159 -2.83 3.75 12.38
N THR A 160 -2.55 4.56 13.40
CA THR A 160 -3.43 5.66 13.83
C THR A 160 -3.68 6.67 12.70
N LYS A 161 -2.64 7.05 11.95
CA LYS A 161 -2.76 7.98 10.82
C LYS A 161 -3.56 7.36 9.67
N MET A 162 -3.33 6.08 9.38
CA MET A 162 -4.10 5.34 8.36
C MET A 162 -5.59 5.27 8.73
N LEU A 163 -5.93 5.03 10.00
CA LEU A 163 -7.33 5.02 10.41
C LEU A 163 -7.97 6.41 10.32
N ARG A 164 -7.26 7.48 10.70
CA ARG A 164 -7.75 8.86 10.54
C ARG A 164 -8.00 9.22 9.08
N LEU A 165 -7.17 8.73 8.17
CA LEU A 165 -7.31 8.94 6.73
C LEU A 165 -8.69 8.51 6.21
N LEU A 166 -9.28 7.46 6.80
CA LEU A 166 -10.58 6.93 6.40
C LEU A 166 -11.73 7.94 6.53
N SER A 167 -11.57 8.97 7.38
CA SER A 167 -12.56 10.04 7.53
C SER A 167 -12.57 11.05 6.38
N SER A 168 -11.48 11.16 5.62
CA SER A 168 -11.27 12.24 4.66
C SER A 168 -10.38 11.80 3.51
N CYS A 169 -10.84 10.84 2.72
CA CYS A 169 -10.13 10.36 1.53
C CYS A 169 -11.09 9.97 0.42
N SER A 170 -10.56 9.81 -0.80
CA SER A 170 -11.29 9.24 -1.92
C SER A 170 -11.57 7.74 -1.71
N THR A 171 -12.60 7.20 -2.38
CA THR A 171 -12.96 5.78 -2.29
C THR A 171 -11.80 4.83 -2.65
N LYS A 172 -10.92 5.22 -3.58
CA LYS A 172 -9.73 4.43 -3.93
C LYS A 172 -8.75 4.33 -2.76
N VAL A 173 -8.41 5.49 -2.17
CA VAL A 173 -7.48 5.57 -1.04
C VAL A 173 -8.08 4.86 0.18
N PHE A 174 -9.38 5.00 0.37
CA PHE A 174 -10.15 4.31 1.40
C PHE A 174 -10.01 2.78 1.32
N ALA A 175 -10.21 2.20 0.14
CA ALA A 175 -10.04 0.76 -0.09
C ALA A 175 -8.59 0.32 0.12
N ALA A 176 -7.62 1.01 -0.49
CA ALA A 176 -6.20 0.67 -0.40
C ALA A 176 -5.67 0.73 1.05
N THR A 177 -6.09 1.75 1.81
CA THR A 177 -5.76 1.87 3.24
C THR A 177 -6.28 0.67 4.03
N THR A 178 -7.52 0.26 3.75
CA THR A 178 -8.17 -0.86 4.44
C THR A 178 -7.50 -2.20 4.12
N VAL A 179 -7.11 -2.41 2.86
CA VAL A 179 -6.32 -3.58 2.45
C VAL A 179 -5.01 -3.65 3.24
N CYS A 180 -4.27 -2.54 3.32
CA CYS A 180 -3.03 -2.47 4.08
C CYS A 180 -3.25 -2.74 5.59
N LEU A 181 -4.30 -2.18 6.19
CA LEU A 181 -4.65 -2.45 7.60
C LEU A 181 -4.94 -3.94 7.84
N GLY A 182 -5.65 -4.60 6.92
CA GLY A 182 -5.90 -6.03 6.99
C GLY A 182 -4.61 -6.87 6.92
N LEU A 183 -3.69 -6.51 6.02
CA LEU A 183 -2.38 -7.18 5.90
C LEU A 183 -1.52 -7.00 7.15
N PHE A 184 -1.46 -5.79 7.70
CA PHE A 184 -0.77 -5.54 8.96
C PHE A 184 -1.34 -6.38 10.10
N HIS A 185 -2.67 -6.45 10.22
CA HIS A 185 -3.34 -7.26 11.23
C HIS A 185 -3.02 -8.75 11.10
N ASP A 186 -3.01 -9.30 9.88
CA ASP A 186 -2.62 -10.69 9.64
C ASP A 186 -1.19 -10.97 10.09
N HIS A 187 -0.23 -10.08 9.76
CA HIS A 187 1.13 -10.20 10.25
C HIS A 187 1.22 -10.10 11.78
N GLU A 188 0.51 -9.16 12.40
CA GLU A 188 0.46 -9.03 13.86
C GLU A 188 0.01 -10.35 14.50
N LYS A 189 -1.07 -10.96 14.01
CA LYS A 189 -1.58 -12.24 14.52
C LYS A 189 -0.57 -13.37 14.37
N LYS A 190 0.06 -13.50 13.21
CA LYS A 190 1.11 -14.51 12.96
C LYS A 190 2.31 -14.32 13.90
N CYS A 191 2.54 -13.09 14.37
CA CYS A 191 3.56 -12.74 15.35
C CYS A 191 3.10 -12.84 16.81
N GLY A 192 1.85 -13.22 17.08
CA GLY A 192 1.27 -13.21 18.43
C GLY A 192 1.14 -11.80 19.03
N ARG A 193 0.94 -10.79 18.18
CA ARG A 193 0.75 -9.38 18.56
C ARG A 193 -0.67 -8.92 18.20
N SER A 194 -1.09 -7.81 18.80
CA SER A 194 -2.38 -7.17 18.50
C SER A 194 -2.27 -5.67 18.79
N VAL A 195 -1.54 -4.97 17.92
CA VAL A 195 -1.33 -3.53 18.03
C VAL A 195 -2.52 -2.79 17.40
N LEU A 196 -2.97 -3.19 16.20
CA LEU A 196 -4.10 -2.53 15.55
C LEU A 196 -5.39 -2.65 16.38
N VAL A 197 -5.79 -3.87 16.73
CA VAL A 197 -7.02 -4.12 17.49
C VAL A 197 -6.83 -3.84 18.97
N GLY A 198 -5.81 -4.44 19.59
CA GLY A 198 -5.63 -4.43 21.04
C GLY A 198 -5.10 -3.13 21.65
N GLU A 199 -4.46 -2.27 20.85
CA GLU A 199 -3.89 -1.00 21.31
C GLU A 199 -4.55 0.20 20.59
N VAL A 200 -4.41 0.29 19.27
CA VAL A 200 -4.81 1.48 18.50
C VAL A 200 -6.33 1.67 18.49
N LEU A 201 -7.12 0.65 18.13
CA LEU A 201 -8.58 0.79 18.01
C LEU A 201 -9.30 0.99 19.35
N ARG A 202 -8.72 0.47 20.44
CA ARG A 202 -9.26 0.69 21.80
C ARG A 202 -9.11 2.15 22.23
N ASP A 203 -7.95 2.75 21.96
CA ASP A 203 -7.60 4.09 22.45
C ASP A 203 -8.04 5.23 21.51
N MET A 204 -8.15 4.96 20.21
CA MET A 204 -8.44 5.99 19.23
C MET A 204 -9.93 6.34 19.14
N LYS A 205 -10.26 7.63 19.04
CA LYS A 205 -11.65 8.09 18.84
C LYS A 205 -12.01 8.44 17.39
N ASP A 206 -11.07 8.98 16.63
CA ASP A 206 -11.33 9.59 15.31
C ASP A 206 -10.92 8.65 14.17
N GLY A 207 -11.81 8.39 13.20
CA GLY A 207 -11.53 7.55 12.03
C GLY A 207 -11.93 6.07 12.19
N ARG A 208 -12.06 5.56 13.42
CA ARG A 208 -12.44 4.16 13.67
C ARG A 208 -13.88 3.84 13.27
N GLU A 209 -14.75 4.85 13.33
CA GLU A 209 -16.15 4.79 12.91
C GLU A 209 -16.29 4.44 11.42
N HIS A 210 -15.33 4.88 10.60
CA HIS A 210 -15.32 4.62 9.17
C HIS A 210 -14.74 3.24 8.81
N LEU A 211 -13.96 2.61 9.71
CA LEU A 211 -13.26 1.36 9.44
C LEU A 211 -14.22 0.23 9.04
N SER A 212 -15.38 0.15 9.67
CA SER A 212 -16.35 -0.92 9.40
C SER A 212 -16.97 -0.79 8.02
N GLY A 213 -17.35 0.43 7.63
CA GLY A 213 -17.77 0.72 6.26
C GLY A 213 -16.66 0.42 5.25
N ALA A 214 -15.41 0.66 5.63
CA ALA A 214 -14.25 0.36 4.80
C ALA A 214 -14.01 -1.14 4.60
N LEU A 215 -14.08 -1.92 5.68
CA LEU A 215 -13.97 -3.37 5.62
C LEU A 215 -15.09 -3.99 4.77
N LEU A 216 -16.33 -3.53 4.98
CA LEU A 216 -17.47 -3.99 4.17
C LEU A 216 -17.32 -3.60 2.70
N HIS A 217 -16.79 -2.42 2.40
CA HIS A 217 -16.48 -2.01 1.03
C HIS A 217 -15.48 -2.97 0.38
N VAL A 218 -14.34 -3.25 1.04
CA VAL A 218 -13.33 -4.19 0.52
C VAL A 218 -13.91 -5.59 0.33
N ILE A 219 -14.65 -6.11 1.32
CA ILE A 219 -15.29 -7.44 1.25
C ILE A 219 -16.22 -7.51 0.04
N ASN A 220 -17.07 -6.50 -0.16
CA ASN A 220 -18.00 -6.47 -1.30
C ASN A 220 -17.27 -6.31 -2.64
N SER A 221 -16.20 -5.51 -2.70
CA SER A 221 -15.39 -5.32 -3.91
C SER A 221 -14.60 -6.57 -4.33
N CYS A 222 -14.43 -7.56 -3.46
CA CYS A 222 -13.81 -8.83 -3.82
C CYS A 222 -14.71 -9.72 -4.71
N GLY A 223 -16.03 -9.49 -4.71
CA GLY A 223 -16.98 -10.21 -5.56
C GLY A 223 -17.32 -11.63 -5.10
N CYS A 224 -18.32 -12.23 -5.75
CA CYS A 224 -18.78 -13.59 -5.49
C CYS A 224 -19.10 -14.33 -6.82
N PRO A 225 -18.31 -15.35 -7.22
CA PRO A 225 -17.15 -15.90 -6.52
C PRO A 225 -15.97 -14.90 -6.47
N CYS A 226 -15.19 -14.94 -5.39
CA CYS A 226 -14.00 -14.11 -5.24
C CYS A 226 -12.88 -14.64 -6.14
N PRO A 227 -12.27 -13.80 -7.00
CA PRO A 227 -11.11 -14.19 -7.79
C PRO A 227 -9.92 -14.58 -6.91
N THR A 228 -9.10 -15.52 -7.37
CA THR A 228 -7.96 -16.07 -6.61
C THR A 228 -6.99 -14.98 -6.16
N GLU A 229 -6.73 -14.01 -7.03
CA GLU A 229 -5.85 -12.87 -6.78
C GLU A 229 -6.36 -11.93 -5.68
N ARG A 230 -7.66 -11.94 -5.37
CA ARG A 230 -8.27 -11.13 -4.30
C ARG A 230 -8.55 -11.92 -3.03
N ALA A 231 -8.32 -13.23 -3.03
CA ALA A 231 -8.65 -14.10 -1.90
C ALA A 231 -7.92 -13.71 -0.62
N VAL A 232 -6.64 -13.31 -0.70
CA VAL A 232 -5.86 -12.86 0.46
C VAL A 232 -6.44 -11.58 1.08
N HIS A 233 -6.86 -10.62 0.26
CA HIS A 233 -7.47 -9.38 0.71
C HIS A 233 -8.82 -9.63 1.37
N LEU A 234 -9.65 -10.49 0.77
CA LEU A 234 -10.92 -10.91 1.35
C LEU A 234 -10.73 -11.56 2.72
N TRP A 235 -9.81 -12.53 2.83
CA TRP A 235 -9.57 -13.23 4.09
C TRP A 235 -9.05 -12.31 5.18
N ASN A 236 -8.11 -11.42 4.86
CA ASN A 236 -7.55 -10.48 5.83
C ASN A 236 -8.61 -9.46 6.30
N ALA A 237 -9.46 -8.97 5.39
CA ALA A 237 -10.56 -8.08 5.75
C ALA A 237 -11.60 -8.77 6.64
N LEU A 238 -12.01 -10.00 6.31
CA LEU A 238 -12.93 -10.79 7.13
C LEU A 238 -12.34 -11.10 8.51
N GLN A 239 -11.05 -11.45 8.57
CA GLN A 239 -10.35 -11.76 9.82
C GLN A 239 -10.27 -10.54 10.72
N LEU A 240 -9.87 -9.37 10.18
CA LEU A 240 -9.84 -8.12 10.93
C LEU A 240 -11.24 -7.73 11.41
N PHE A 241 -12.25 -7.84 10.56
CA PHE A 241 -13.63 -7.53 10.94
C PHE A 241 -14.13 -8.43 12.08
N GLY A 242 -13.89 -9.74 11.97
CA GLY A 242 -14.25 -10.71 13.02
C GLY A 242 -13.54 -10.44 14.35
N ASP A 243 -12.23 -10.14 14.31
CA ASP A 243 -11.46 -9.87 15.52
C ASP A 243 -11.85 -8.54 16.19
N ILE A 244 -12.22 -7.53 15.41
CA ILE A 244 -12.79 -6.28 15.94
C ILE A 244 -14.10 -6.56 16.66
N LEU A 245 -15.00 -7.34 16.05
CA LEU A 245 -16.31 -7.68 16.66
C LEU A 245 -16.17 -8.53 17.92
N ALA A 246 -15.12 -9.35 18.01
CA ALA A 246 -14.82 -10.16 19.20
C ALA A 246 -14.22 -9.35 20.36
N ASP A 247 -13.66 -8.15 20.09
CA ASP A 247 -13.11 -7.27 21.13
C ASP A 247 -14.18 -6.30 21.66
N GLU A 248 -14.60 -6.45 22.92
CA GLU A 248 -15.67 -5.63 23.51
C GLU A 248 -15.38 -4.12 23.47
N THR A 249 -14.12 -3.71 23.57
CA THR A 249 -13.76 -2.28 23.61
C THR A 249 -13.70 -1.69 22.20
N ALA A 250 -13.11 -2.42 21.24
CA ALA A 250 -13.06 -2.00 19.85
C ALA A 250 -14.46 -2.04 19.18
N SER A 251 -15.25 -3.09 19.47
CA SER A 251 -16.59 -3.29 18.90
C SER A 251 -17.64 -2.29 19.39
N ALA A 252 -17.52 -1.79 20.63
CA ALA A 252 -18.51 -0.94 21.30
C ALA A 252 -18.93 0.32 20.51
N ARG A 253 -18.13 0.79 19.55
CA ARG A 253 -18.47 1.95 18.70
C ARG A 253 -18.53 1.66 17.21
N ILE A 254 -18.12 0.46 16.81
CA ILE A 254 -18.10 0.00 15.42
C ILE A 254 -19.46 -0.59 15.02
N LEU A 255 -20.15 -1.26 15.95
CA LEU A 255 -21.47 -1.85 15.73
C LEU A 255 -22.59 -0.83 15.47
N HIS A 256 -22.47 0.40 15.99
CA HIS A 256 -23.48 1.43 15.78
C HIS A 256 -23.61 1.81 14.29
N ASP A 257 -22.50 1.81 13.54
CA ASP A 257 -22.47 2.24 12.14
C ASP A 257 -22.64 1.08 11.14
N CYS A 258 -22.26 -0.15 11.51
CA CYS A 258 -22.61 -1.34 10.72
C CYS A 258 -24.13 -1.49 10.54
N ILE A 259 -24.90 -1.19 11.58
CA ILE A 259 -26.37 -1.23 11.52
C ILE A 259 -26.89 -0.15 10.57
N ILE A 260 -26.32 1.05 10.58
CA ILE A 260 -26.71 2.15 9.69
C ILE A 260 -26.38 1.82 8.22
N TRP A 261 -25.21 1.21 7.95
CA TRP A 261 -24.82 0.84 6.59
C TRP A 261 -25.66 -0.32 6.03
N SER A 262 -26.03 -1.29 6.88
CA SER A 262 -26.99 -2.35 6.53
C SER A 262 -28.37 -1.77 6.17
N CYS A 263 -28.76 -0.66 6.79
CA CYS A 263 -30.02 0.03 6.49
C CYS A 263 -29.97 0.89 5.21
N TRP A 264 -28.78 1.27 4.73
CA TRP A 264 -28.64 2.10 3.52
C TRP A 264 -28.51 1.29 2.22
N ASN A 265 -28.15 0.00 2.28
CA ASN A 265 -28.01 -0.87 1.10
C ASN A 265 -29.16 -1.89 0.90
N VAL A 266 -30.33 -1.63 1.52
CA VAL A 266 -31.58 -2.39 1.25
C VAL A 266 -32.52 -1.62 0.29
N PHE A 267 -32.02 -0.59 -0.41
CA PHE A 267 -32.77 0.12 -1.45
C PHE A 267 -31.95 0.33 -2.71
#